data_AF-A0A415YCY9-F1
#
_entry.id   AF-A0A415YCY9-F1
#
_cell.length_a   1.000
_cell.length_b   1.000
_cell.length_c   1.000
_cell.angle_alpha   90.00
_cell.angle_beta   90.00
_cell.angle_gamma   90.00
#
_symmetry.space_group_name_H-M   'P 1'
#
loop_
_entity.id
_entity.type
_entity.pdbx_description
1 polymer ?
#
loop_
_entity_poly.entity_id
_entity_poly.type
_entity_poly.pdbx_seq_one_letter_code
_entity_poly.pdbx_strand_id
1 'polypeptide(L)'
;MITPVEVLGKELRRGFGYKAVEVDEFLEELAKDYEKVYKENNELREKVSALTENLSHYRTIEESLKRALVLAEETSKETIENANNKAQALEAEASRNAKQLVLEAEDQAEKILTSAKEDFKEEKEQHEKTIENYQKLIRKLESDYQSYKARMKQFINGQMDILDNPVYEMEFEIAGCEQTDGDEEDEQQKQFGNEQ
;
A
#
# COMPACT_ATOMS: atom_id res chain seq x y z
N MET A 1 23.38 12.37 86.77
CA MET A 1 24.39 13.43 86.96
C MET A 1 23.80 14.48 87.86
N ILE A 2 24.64 15.16 88.64
CA ILE A 2 24.23 16.29 89.47
C ILE A 2 23.84 17.44 88.53
N THR A 3 22.74 18.14 88.78
CA THR A 3 22.31 19.33 88.02
C THR A 3 22.92 20.61 88.60
N PRO A 4 23.01 21.73 87.84
CA PRO A 4 23.48 23.00 88.39
C PRO A 4 22.74 23.43 89.67
N VAL A 5 21.44 23.12 89.75
CA VAL A 5 20.61 23.37 90.95
C VAL A 5 21.01 22.47 92.13
N GLU A 6 21.34 21.21 91.87
CA GLU A 6 21.81 20.29 92.91
C GLU A 6 23.23 20.60 93.40
N VAL A 7 24.04 21.36 92.64
CA VAL A 7 25.33 21.91 93.11
C VAL A 7 25.10 23.02 94.13
N LEU A 8 24.19 23.95 93.86
CA LEU A 8 23.84 25.06 94.77
C LEU A 8 23.09 24.60 96.02
N GLY A 9 22.24 23.57 95.90
CA GLY A 9 21.47 23.02 97.02
C GLY A 9 22.24 22.01 97.90
N LYS A 10 23.54 21.82 97.67
CA LYS A 10 24.34 20.79 98.35
C LYS A 10 24.76 21.24 99.74
N GLU A 11 24.16 20.67 100.78
CA GLU A 11 24.61 20.91 102.15
C GLU A 11 25.90 20.12 102.48
N LEU A 12 26.96 20.83 102.86
CA LEU A 12 28.24 20.26 103.28
C LEU A 12 28.32 20.18 104.81
N ARG A 13 28.86 19.06 105.33
CA ARG A 13 29.01 18.85 106.78
C ARG A 13 30.04 19.83 107.37
N ARG A 14 29.72 20.45 108.51
CA ARG A 14 30.64 21.36 109.23
C ARG A 14 31.69 20.59 110.04
N GLY A 15 32.94 21.02 109.99
CA GLY A 15 34.10 20.45 110.69
C GLY A 15 35.36 21.32 110.53
N PHE A 16 36.54 20.85 110.97
CA PHE A 16 37.81 21.50 110.61
C PHE A 16 38.03 21.38 109.09
N GLY A 17 37.89 22.47 108.35
CA GLY A 17 37.91 22.46 106.89
C GLY A 17 37.96 23.84 106.26
N TYR A 18 37.71 23.90 104.94
CA TYR A 18 37.70 25.15 104.15
C TYR A 18 36.69 26.18 104.67
N LYS A 19 36.96 27.47 104.40
CA LYS A 19 36.06 28.56 104.78
C LYS A 19 34.75 28.46 104.00
N ALA A 20 33.63 28.38 104.71
CA ALA A 20 32.30 28.23 104.10
C ALA A 20 32.02 29.29 103.01
N VAL A 21 32.31 30.56 103.28
CA VAL A 21 32.08 31.67 102.33
C VAL A 21 32.83 31.49 101.00
N GLU A 22 34.10 31.07 101.08
CA GLU A 22 34.95 30.87 99.89
C GLU A 22 34.50 29.63 99.08
N VAL A 23 34.03 28.60 99.77
CA VAL A 23 33.45 27.41 99.13
C VAL A 23 32.11 27.75 98.47
N ASP A 24 31.27 28.56 99.12
CA ASP A 24 29.97 28.99 98.58
C ASP A 24 30.16 29.85 97.32
N GLU A 25 31.07 30.83 97.33
CA GLU A 25 31.41 31.65 96.16
C GLU A 25 31.91 30.77 94.98
N PHE A 26 32.78 29.79 95.26
CA PHE A 26 33.26 28.86 94.24
C PHE A 26 32.15 27.95 93.69
N LEU A 27 31.25 27.45 94.55
CA LEU A 27 30.11 26.63 94.13
C LEU A 27 29.12 27.43 93.28
N GLU A 28 28.99 28.74 93.53
CA GLU A 28 28.14 29.64 92.74
C GLU A 28 28.72 29.88 91.33
N GLU A 29 30.04 30.11 91.24
CA GLU A 29 30.75 30.21 89.96
C GLU A 29 30.71 28.88 89.18
N LEU A 30 30.98 27.77 89.87
CA LEU A 30 30.90 26.42 89.30
C LEU A 30 29.49 26.11 88.78
N ALA A 31 28.45 26.47 89.53
CA ALA A 31 27.07 26.27 89.11
C ALA A 31 26.73 27.08 87.85
N LYS A 32 27.21 28.33 87.73
CA LYS A 32 27.02 29.16 86.53
C LYS A 32 27.68 28.54 85.29
N ASP A 33 28.96 28.16 85.39
CA ASP A 33 29.69 27.57 84.26
C ASP A 33 29.11 26.20 83.89
N TYR A 34 28.72 25.41 84.89
CA TYR A 34 28.09 24.12 84.66
C TYR A 34 26.70 24.28 84.01
N GLU A 35 25.92 25.29 84.38
CA GLU A 35 24.63 25.60 83.72
C GLU A 35 24.84 25.95 82.25
N LYS A 36 25.86 26.76 81.93
CA LYS A 36 26.20 27.12 80.54
C LYS A 36 26.54 25.88 79.71
N VAL A 37 27.45 25.04 80.21
CA VAL A 37 27.85 23.79 79.53
C VAL A 37 26.65 22.83 79.41
N TYR A 38 25.80 22.75 80.42
CA TYR A 38 24.62 21.90 80.40
C TYR A 38 23.60 22.34 79.33
N LYS A 39 23.33 23.64 79.23
CA LYS A 39 22.48 24.22 78.18
C LYS A 39 23.06 23.97 76.79
N GLU A 40 24.34 24.28 76.58
CA GLU A 40 25.01 24.04 75.30
C GLU A 40 24.99 22.55 74.92
N ASN A 41 25.18 21.64 75.88
CA ASN A 41 25.11 20.20 75.62
C ASN A 41 23.71 19.76 75.18
N ASN A 42 22.66 20.26 75.83
CA ASN A 42 21.29 19.96 75.44
C ASN A 42 20.96 20.50 74.05
N GLU A 43 21.33 21.76 73.75
CA GLU A 43 21.15 22.34 72.41
C GLU A 43 21.89 21.55 71.33
N LEU A 44 23.12 21.11 71.61
CA LEU A 44 23.90 20.29 70.69
C LEU A 44 23.26 18.91 70.49
N ARG A 45 22.74 18.28 71.54
CA ARG A 45 22.03 17.00 71.44
C ARG A 45 20.76 17.12 70.60
N GLU A 46 19.99 18.18 70.79
CA GLU A 46 18.81 18.47 69.96
C GLU A 46 19.18 18.68 68.49
N LYS A 47 20.23 19.47 68.22
CA LYS A 47 20.75 19.67 66.86
C LYS A 47 21.21 18.37 66.22
N VAL A 48 21.96 17.53 66.94
CA VAL A 48 22.41 16.23 66.45
C VAL A 48 21.22 15.33 66.14
N SER A 49 20.21 15.31 67.01
CA SER A 49 18.98 14.54 66.78
C SER A 49 18.27 14.99 65.50
N ALA A 50 18.04 16.30 65.34
CA ALA A 50 17.38 16.86 64.16
C ALA A 50 18.18 16.61 62.86
N LEU A 51 19.50 16.79 62.88
CA LEU A 51 20.36 16.52 61.73
C LEU A 51 20.38 15.03 61.36
N THR A 52 20.34 14.14 62.35
CA THR A 52 20.31 12.69 62.12
C THR A 52 18.99 12.25 61.49
N GLU A 53 17.88 12.82 61.93
CA GLU A 53 16.56 12.57 61.35
C GLU A 53 16.48 13.09 59.90
N ASN A 54 16.96 14.31 59.65
CA ASN A 54 17.03 14.86 58.30
C ASN A 54 17.91 14.02 57.36
N LEU A 55 19.06 13.54 57.85
CA LEU A 55 19.94 12.66 57.07
C LEU A 55 19.24 11.34 56.70
N SER A 56 18.50 10.76 57.65
CA SER A 56 17.69 9.55 57.40
C SER A 56 16.62 9.81 56.33
N HIS A 57 15.95 10.96 56.41
CA HIS A 57 14.95 11.36 55.42
C HIS A 57 15.55 11.51 54.02
N TYR A 58 16.70 12.20 53.89
CA TYR A 58 17.39 12.35 52.62
C TYR A 58 17.87 11.02 52.04
N ARG A 59 18.39 10.10 52.86
CA ARG A 59 18.75 8.75 52.41
C ARG A 59 17.56 8.00 51.84
N THR A 60 16.40 8.11 52.48
CA THR A 60 15.16 7.48 51.99
C THR A 60 14.75 8.06 50.64
N ILE A 61 14.80 9.39 50.49
CA ILE A 61 14.52 10.06 49.21
C ILE A 61 15.52 9.61 48.12
N GLU A 62 16.81 9.55 48.45
CA GLU A 62 17.85 9.13 47.52
C GLU A 62 17.62 7.69 47.03
N GLU A 63 17.26 6.77 47.92
CA GLU A 63 16.89 5.41 47.54
C GLU A 63 15.66 5.36 46.62
N SER A 64 14.61 6.10 46.96
CA SER A 64 13.41 6.17 46.12
C SER A 64 13.73 6.73 44.73
N LEU A 65 14.58 7.77 44.65
CA LEU A 65 15.00 8.37 43.39
C LEU A 65 15.83 7.39 42.55
N LYS A 66 16.77 6.66 43.17
CA LYS A 66 17.55 5.61 42.48
C LYS A 66 16.64 4.52 41.92
N ARG A 67 15.65 4.05 42.69
CA ARG A 67 14.68 3.05 42.21
C ARG A 67 13.84 3.59 41.05
N ALA A 68 13.38 4.84 41.14
CA ALA A 68 12.63 5.49 40.08
C ALA A 68 13.45 5.63 38.79
N LEU A 69 14.74 5.97 38.88
CA LEU A 69 15.64 6.06 37.73
C LEU A 69 15.86 4.70 37.05
N VAL A 70 16.11 3.65 37.84
CA VAL A 70 16.28 2.28 37.30
C VAL A 70 14.98 1.83 36.61
N LEU A 71 13.84 2.03 37.25
CA LEU A 71 12.54 1.67 36.67
C LEU A 71 12.27 2.44 35.37
N ALA A 72 12.59 3.73 35.33
CA ALA A 72 12.44 4.55 34.13
C ALA A 72 13.35 4.06 32.99
N GLU A 73 14.59 3.67 33.30
CA GLU A 73 15.53 3.11 32.31
C GLU A 73 15.03 1.76 31.78
N GLU A 74 14.59 0.85 32.65
CA GLU A 74 14.02 -0.45 32.28
C GLU A 74 12.77 -0.29 31.42
N THR A 75 11.84 0.57 31.84
CA THR A 75 10.61 0.86 31.09
C THR A 75 10.93 1.46 29.71
N SER A 76 11.94 2.33 29.63
CA SER A 76 12.37 2.93 28.36
C SER A 76 12.94 1.87 27.42
N LYS A 77 13.80 0.97 27.93
CA LYS A 77 14.36 -0.15 27.14
C LYS A 77 13.26 -1.07 26.65
N GLU A 78 12.35 -1.49 27.53
CA GLU A 78 11.22 -2.34 27.18
C GLU A 78 10.31 -1.67 26.15
N THR A 79 10.04 -0.38 26.27
CA THR A 79 9.24 0.38 25.30
C THR A 79 9.90 0.41 23.92
N ILE A 80 11.21 0.64 23.86
CA ILE A 80 11.97 0.64 22.60
C ILE A 80 11.98 -0.75 21.98
N GLU A 81 12.23 -1.80 22.77
CA GLU A 81 12.22 -3.18 22.30
C GLU A 81 10.84 -3.58 21.74
N ASN A 82 9.77 -3.26 22.47
CA ASN A 82 8.40 -3.51 22.03
C ASN A 82 8.05 -2.74 20.75
N ALA A 83 8.49 -1.48 20.61
CA ALA A 83 8.29 -0.71 19.40
C ALA A 83 9.03 -1.32 18.20
N ASN A 84 10.29 -1.75 18.39
CA ASN A 84 11.07 -2.41 17.36
C ASN A 84 10.45 -3.73 16.92
N ASN A 85 10.01 -4.57 17.86
CA ASN A 85 9.35 -5.85 17.57
C ASN A 85 8.05 -5.63 16.78
N LYS A 86 7.25 -4.63 17.17
CA LYS A 86 6.03 -4.27 16.43
C LYS A 86 6.34 -3.75 15.02
N ALA A 87 7.37 -2.91 14.87
CA ALA A 87 7.78 -2.40 13.56
C ALA A 87 8.21 -3.54 12.63
N GLN A 88 9.06 -4.47 13.11
CA GLN A 88 9.50 -5.63 12.35
C GLN A 88 8.32 -6.55 11.96
N ALA A 89 7.38 -6.79 12.87
CA ALA A 89 6.20 -7.58 12.58
C ALA A 89 5.34 -6.93 11.48
N LEU A 90 5.14 -5.61 11.57
CA LEU A 90 4.38 -4.84 10.58
C LEU A 90 5.07 -4.84 9.22
N GLU A 91 6.40 -4.66 9.17
CA GLU A 91 7.17 -4.73 7.92
C GLU A 91 7.08 -6.13 7.29
N ALA A 92 7.17 -7.18 8.08
CA ALA A 92 7.03 -8.55 7.61
C ALA A 92 5.62 -8.83 7.06
N GLU A 93 4.58 -8.37 7.75
CA GLU A 93 3.20 -8.49 7.31
C GLU A 93 2.95 -7.69 6.01
N ALA A 94 3.41 -6.44 5.94
CA ALA A 94 3.31 -5.62 4.75
C ALA A 94 4.03 -6.25 3.55
N SER A 95 5.23 -6.80 3.77
CA SER A 95 5.99 -7.51 2.73
C SER A 95 5.23 -8.75 2.24
N ARG A 96 4.62 -9.51 3.14
CA ARG A 96 3.83 -10.69 2.80
C ARG A 96 2.58 -10.31 2.00
N ASN A 97 1.85 -9.30 2.43
CA ASN A 97 0.65 -8.81 1.75
C ASN A 97 0.98 -8.25 0.36
N ALA A 98 2.08 -7.51 0.24
CA ALA A 98 2.54 -7.00 -1.05
C ALA A 98 2.89 -8.15 -2.02
N LYS A 99 3.61 -9.18 -1.56
CA LYS A 99 3.92 -10.36 -2.36
C LYS A 99 2.66 -11.11 -2.79
N GLN A 100 1.70 -11.26 -1.88
CA GLN A 100 0.44 -11.91 -2.19
C GLN A 100 -0.35 -11.13 -3.25
N LEU A 101 -0.43 -9.80 -3.12
CA LEU A 101 -1.11 -8.95 -4.09
C LEU A 101 -0.47 -9.03 -5.48
N VAL A 102 0.87 -9.06 -5.55
CA VAL A 102 1.58 -9.22 -6.82
C VAL A 102 1.27 -10.58 -7.44
N LEU A 103 1.31 -11.67 -6.67
CA LEU A 103 0.98 -13.01 -7.16
C LEU A 103 -0.47 -13.11 -7.65
N GLU A 104 -1.42 -12.51 -6.93
CA GLU A 104 -2.83 -12.47 -7.34
C GLU A 104 -3.01 -11.67 -8.64
N ALA A 105 -2.29 -10.56 -8.80
CA ALA A 105 -2.32 -9.76 -10.03
C ALA A 105 -1.69 -10.52 -11.22
N GLU A 106 -0.58 -11.23 -10.99
CA GLU A 106 0.07 -12.07 -12.01
C GLU A 106 -0.84 -13.22 -12.45
N ASP A 107 -1.49 -13.93 -11.52
CA ASP A 107 -2.46 -15.00 -11.82
C ASP A 107 -3.67 -14.47 -12.60
N GLN A 108 -4.19 -13.30 -12.23
CA GLN A 108 -5.28 -12.66 -12.97
C GLN A 108 -4.84 -12.25 -14.40
N ALA A 109 -3.65 -11.68 -14.54
CA ALA A 109 -3.11 -11.31 -15.84
C ALA A 109 -2.90 -12.55 -16.74
N GLU A 110 -2.38 -13.64 -16.17
CA GLU A 110 -2.20 -14.91 -16.89
C GLU A 110 -3.54 -15.50 -17.34
N LYS A 111 -4.55 -15.47 -16.48
CA LYS A 111 -5.91 -15.92 -16.83
C LYS A 111 -6.50 -15.11 -17.98
N ILE A 112 -6.41 -13.79 -17.92
CA ILE A 112 -6.90 -12.91 -18.99
C ILE A 112 -6.15 -13.17 -20.29
N LEU A 113 -4.82 -13.32 -20.24
CA LEU A 113 -4.03 -13.62 -21.43
C LEU A 113 -4.37 -14.99 -22.03
N THR A 114 -4.64 -15.98 -21.18
CA THR A 114 -5.01 -17.33 -21.61
C THR A 114 -6.39 -17.33 -22.26
N SER A 115 -7.39 -16.73 -21.61
CA SER A 115 -8.74 -16.62 -22.17
C SER A 115 -8.75 -15.83 -23.48
N ALA A 116 -8.04 -14.70 -23.55
CA ALA A 116 -7.96 -13.91 -24.77
C ALA A 116 -7.29 -14.68 -25.93
N LYS A 117 -6.29 -15.53 -25.64
CA LYS A 117 -5.68 -16.39 -26.66
C LYS A 117 -6.62 -17.49 -27.14
N GLU A 118 -7.39 -18.08 -26.24
CA GLU A 118 -8.40 -19.09 -26.56
C GLU A 118 -9.52 -18.49 -27.42
N ASP A 119 -10.10 -17.38 -26.98
CA ASP A 119 -11.14 -16.64 -27.71
C ASP A 119 -10.66 -16.25 -29.11
N PHE A 120 -9.45 -15.69 -29.21
CA PHE A 120 -8.86 -15.32 -30.50
C PHE A 120 -8.66 -16.53 -31.42
N LYS A 121 -8.24 -17.66 -30.87
CA LYS A 121 -8.06 -18.90 -31.64
C LYS A 121 -9.40 -19.42 -32.15
N GLU A 122 -10.43 -19.44 -31.31
CA GLU A 122 -11.77 -19.86 -31.70
C GLU A 122 -12.35 -18.95 -32.79
N GLU A 123 -12.24 -17.64 -32.63
CA GLU A 123 -12.72 -16.68 -33.62
C GLU A 123 -11.99 -16.85 -34.96
N LYS A 124 -10.67 -17.03 -34.90
CA LYS A 124 -9.85 -17.32 -36.09
C LYS A 124 -10.30 -18.59 -36.81
N GLU A 125 -10.54 -19.68 -36.07
CA GLU A 125 -11.03 -20.94 -36.67
C GLU A 125 -12.43 -20.79 -37.29
N GLN A 126 -13.30 -19.99 -36.70
CA GLN A 126 -14.63 -19.68 -37.26
C GLN A 126 -14.52 -18.87 -38.56
N HIS A 127 -13.66 -17.85 -38.59
CA HIS A 127 -13.40 -17.05 -39.78
C HIS A 127 -12.78 -17.90 -40.90
N GLU A 128 -11.82 -18.78 -40.59
CA GLU A 128 -11.21 -19.69 -41.57
C GLU A 128 -12.27 -20.61 -42.22
N LYS A 129 -13.15 -21.22 -41.43
CA LYS A 129 -14.28 -22.02 -41.95
C LYS A 129 -15.21 -21.20 -42.84
N THR A 130 -15.48 -19.96 -42.45
CA THR A 130 -16.34 -19.05 -43.21
C THR A 130 -15.72 -18.68 -44.55
N ILE A 131 -14.42 -18.38 -44.57
CA ILE A 131 -13.65 -18.14 -45.79
C ILE A 131 -13.69 -19.37 -46.70
N GLU A 132 -13.47 -20.58 -46.15
CA GLU A 132 -13.53 -21.82 -46.92
C GLU A 132 -14.92 -22.03 -47.55
N ASN A 133 -15.99 -21.74 -46.81
CA ASN A 133 -17.36 -21.82 -47.32
C ASN A 133 -17.61 -20.83 -48.47
N TYR A 134 -17.18 -19.57 -48.32
CA TYR A 134 -17.29 -18.59 -49.40
C TYR A 134 -16.48 -18.98 -50.63
N GLN A 135 -15.27 -19.51 -50.46
CA GLN A 135 -14.46 -20.04 -51.57
C GLN A 135 -15.19 -21.16 -52.33
N LYS A 136 -15.83 -22.10 -51.61
CA LYS A 136 -16.66 -23.15 -52.23
C LYS A 136 -17.84 -22.57 -53.00
N LEU A 137 -18.51 -21.56 -52.44
CA LEU A 137 -19.64 -20.90 -53.10
C LEU A 137 -19.21 -20.17 -54.38
N ILE A 138 -18.08 -19.46 -54.34
CA ILE A 138 -17.50 -18.79 -55.51
C ILE A 138 -17.19 -19.80 -56.61
N ARG A 139 -16.49 -20.91 -56.30
CA ARG A 139 -16.19 -21.97 -57.28
C ARG A 139 -17.45 -22.57 -57.90
N LYS A 140 -18.50 -22.76 -57.10
CA LYS A 140 -19.79 -23.25 -57.60
C LYS A 140 -20.42 -22.25 -58.56
N LEU A 141 -20.47 -20.97 -58.18
CA LEU A 141 -21.01 -19.90 -59.01
C LEU A 141 -20.25 -19.75 -60.34
N GLU A 142 -18.92 -19.84 -60.30
CA GLU A 142 -18.07 -19.85 -61.50
C GLU A 142 -18.42 -21.03 -62.42
N SER A 143 -18.54 -22.24 -61.87
CA SER A 143 -18.94 -23.44 -62.62
C SER A 143 -20.33 -23.31 -63.24
N ASP A 144 -21.29 -22.79 -62.47
CA ASP A 144 -22.67 -22.56 -62.93
C ASP A 144 -22.70 -21.52 -64.06
N TYR A 145 -21.94 -20.42 -63.93
CA TYR A 145 -21.79 -19.40 -64.97
C TYR A 145 -21.17 -19.96 -66.25
N GLN A 146 -20.09 -20.75 -66.15
CA GLN A 146 -19.46 -21.39 -67.31
C GLN A 146 -20.42 -22.34 -68.01
N SER A 147 -21.18 -23.12 -67.24
CA SER A 147 -22.19 -24.04 -67.76
C SER A 147 -23.32 -23.30 -68.49
N TYR A 148 -23.84 -22.22 -67.89
CA TYR A 148 -24.85 -21.38 -68.51
C TYR A 148 -24.34 -20.74 -69.82
N LYS A 149 -23.14 -20.16 -69.79
CA LYS A 149 -22.48 -19.59 -70.97
C LYS A 149 -22.32 -20.60 -72.10
N ALA A 150 -21.90 -21.83 -71.78
CA ALA A 150 -21.76 -22.90 -72.75
C ALA A 150 -23.12 -23.29 -73.38
N ARG A 151 -24.16 -23.47 -72.55
CA ARG A 151 -25.53 -23.76 -73.03
C ARG A 151 -26.07 -22.66 -73.93
N MET A 152 -25.88 -21.39 -73.55
CA MET A 152 -26.33 -20.25 -74.36
C MET A 152 -25.61 -20.20 -75.70
N LYS A 153 -24.28 -20.42 -75.73
CA LYS A 153 -23.53 -20.52 -76.98
C LYS A 153 -24.02 -21.67 -77.86
N GLN A 154 -24.27 -22.84 -77.28
CA GLN A 154 -24.81 -23.99 -78.01
C GLN A 154 -26.20 -23.69 -78.58
N PHE A 155 -27.06 -23.04 -77.80
CA PHE A 155 -28.39 -22.62 -78.26
C PHE A 155 -28.29 -21.66 -79.44
N ILE A 156 -27.47 -20.61 -79.34
CA ILE A 156 -27.27 -19.64 -80.43
C ILE A 156 -26.69 -20.33 -81.66
N ASN A 157 -25.64 -21.14 -81.52
CA ASN A 157 -25.05 -21.86 -82.65
C ASN A 157 -26.06 -22.79 -83.31
N GLY A 158 -26.88 -23.50 -82.54
CA GLY A 158 -27.96 -24.33 -83.09
C GLY A 158 -29.02 -23.51 -83.84
N GLN A 159 -29.33 -22.29 -83.38
CA GLN A 159 -30.19 -21.38 -84.14
C GLN A 159 -29.51 -20.87 -85.42
N MET A 160 -28.20 -20.59 -85.38
CA MET A 160 -27.42 -20.22 -86.56
C MET A 160 -27.37 -21.36 -87.58
N ASP A 161 -27.12 -22.60 -87.16
CA ASP A 161 -27.11 -23.78 -88.04
C ASP A 161 -28.46 -24.00 -88.75
N ILE A 162 -29.58 -23.64 -88.10
CA ILE A 162 -30.91 -23.68 -88.72
C ILE A 162 -31.04 -22.62 -89.81
N LEU A 163 -30.51 -21.42 -89.58
CA LEU A 163 -30.55 -20.31 -90.55
C LEU A 163 -29.62 -20.56 -91.75
N ASP A 164 -28.46 -21.17 -91.52
CA ASP A 164 -27.49 -21.52 -92.56
C ASP A 164 -27.89 -22.78 -93.37
N ASN A 165 -29.04 -23.38 -93.06
CA ASN A 165 -29.57 -24.52 -93.80
C ASN A 165 -30.12 -24.04 -95.16
N PRO A 166 -29.60 -24.54 -96.30
CA PRO A 166 -29.97 -24.08 -97.65
C PRO A 166 -31.45 -24.32 -98.00
N VAL A 167 -32.20 -25.08 -97.19
CA VAL A 167 -33.66 -25.21 -97.33
C VAL A 167 -34.41 -23.90 -96.97
N TYR A 168 -33.78 -23.00 -96.21
CA TYR A 168 -34.34 -21.71 -95.80
C TYR A 168 -33.72 -20.51 -96.53
N GLU A 169 -32.90 -20.72 -97.56
CA GLU A 169 -32.49 -19.65 -98.47
C GLU A 169 -33.71 -19.13 -99.24
N MET A 170 -34.26 -17.98 -98.81
CA MET A 170 -35.20 -17.22 -99.62
C MET A 170 -34.42 -16.32 -100.57
N GLU A 171 -34.44 -16.66 -101.87
CA GLU A 171 -34.10 -15.70 -102.93
C GLU A 171 -35.18 -14.62 -102.97
N PHE A 172 -34.83 -13.41 -102.56
CA PHE A 172 -35.67 -12.24 -102.78
C PHE A 172 -35.37 -11.65 -104.16
N GLU A 173 -36.27 -11.84 -105.12
CA GLU A 173 -36.37 -10.94 -106.26
C GLU A 173 -37.00 -9.63 -105.78
N ILE A 174 -36.17 -8.61 -105.56
CA ILE A 174 -36.67 -7.24 -105.39
C ILE A 174 -37.06 -6.73 -106.78
N ALA A 175 -38.34 -6.91 -107.13
CA ALA A 175 -38.95 -6.25 -108.28
C ALA A 175 -39.23 -4.78 -107.94
N GLY A 176 -38.29 -3.92 -108.35
CA GLY A 176 -38.43 -2.48 -108.57
C GLY A 176 -39.37 -1.68 -107.66
N CYS A 177 -38.81 -0.96 -106.70
CA CYS A 177 -39.32 0.36 -106.36
C CYS A 177 -38.13 1.31 -106.17
N GLU A 178 -38.32 2.52 -106.67
CA GLU A 178 -37.33 3.50 -107.07
C GLU A 178 -36.44 4.00 -105.92
N GLN A 179 -35.23 4.43 -106.30
CA GLN A 179 -34.43 5.33 -105.49
C GLN A 179 -35.25 6.58 -105.18
N THR A 180 -35.48 6.84 -103.90
CA THR A 180 -35.57 8.21 -103.41
C THR A 180 -34.53 8.37 -102.33
N ASP A 181 -33.50 9.13 -102.68
CA ASP A 181 -32.55 9.74 -101.77
C ASP A 181 -33.27 10.40 -100.59
N GLY A 182 -32.68 10.28 -99.41
CA GLY A 182 -33.17 10.87 -98.18
C GLY A 182 -32.14 10.67 -97.09
N ASP A 183 -31.15 11.56 -97.10
CA ASP A 183 -30.21 11.82 -96.02
C ASP A 183 -30.90 11.79 -94.65
N GLU A 184 -30.26 11.18 -93.65
CA GLU A 184 -30.11 11.78 -92.32
C GLU A 184 -29.03 11.03 -91.54
N GLU A 185 -27.91 11.72 -91.39
CA GLU A 185 -26.92 11.55 -90.34
C GLU A 185 -27.61 11.47 -88.98
N ASP A 186 -27.15 10.63 -88.04
CA ASP A 186 -26.72 11.21 -86.78
C ASP A 186 -25.84 10.30 -85.91
N GLU A 187 -24.82 10.96 -85.39
CA GLU A 187 -23.80 10.53 -84.48
C GLU A 187 -24.31 10.36 -83.02
N GLN A 188 -23.52 9.61 -82.25
CA GLN A 188 -23.26 9.81 -80.81
C GLN A 188 -24.40 9.62 -79.78
N GLN A 189 -24.17 8.67 -78.86
CA GLN A 189 -24.12 8.92 -77.40
C GLN A 189 -23.47 7.71 -76.72
N LYS A 190 -22.18 7.74 -76.34
CA LYS A 190 -21.59 8.29 -75.10
C LYS A 190 -22.26 7.82 -73.79
N GLN A 191 -21.42 7.15 -72.99
CA GLN A 191 -21.25 7.29 -71.54
C GLN A 191 -22.45 7.07 -70.61
N PHE A 192 -22.40 5.96 -69.87
CA PHE A 192 -22.49 5.94 -68.40
C PHE A 192 -21.65 4.72 -67.97
N GLY A 193 -20.76 4.73 -66.98
CA GLY A 193 -20.47 5.66 -65.89
C GLY A 193 -19.81 4.81 -64.80
N ASN A 194 -18.63 5.23 -64.34
CA ASN A 194 -18.05 4.79 -63.06
C ASN A 194 -19.07 4.90 -61.93
N GLU A 195 -19.03 3.98 -60.97
CA GLU A 195 -19.22 4.24 -59.53
C GLU A 195 -18.80 2.95 -58.77
N GLN A 196 -17.65 3.02 -58.10
CA GLN A 196 -17.45 3.04 -56.63
C GLN A 196 -17.38 1.65 -56.00
#